data_AF-A0A7C7UEZ3-F1
#
_entry.id   AF-A0A7C7UEZ3-F1
#
_cell.length_a   1.000
_cell.length_b   1.000
_cell.length_c   1.000
_cell.angle_alpha   90.00
_cell.angle_beta   90.00
_cell.angle_gamma   90.00
#
_symmetry.space_group_name_H-M   'P 1'
#
loop_
_entity.id
_entity.type
_entity.pdbx_description
1 polymer ?
#
loop_
_entity_poly.entity_id
_entity_poly.type
_entity_poly.pdbx_seq_one_letter_code
_entity_poly.pdbx_strand_id
1 'polypeptide(L)'
;TDHRYGSSLGPTFHAILACRLGMPEVAYEHFMRAASADLQDSRGNAADGIHGASCGGMWQAVVLGFAGLQLSDERYIVNPRLPSHWKRLSFSFLHQGEKVNLVLSHHGST
;
A
#
# COMPACT_ATOMS: atom_id res chain seq x y z
N THR A 1 -1.96 -19.54 -0.30
CA THR A 1 -0.69 -19.36 0.42
C THR A 1 -0.98 -18.78 1.78
N ASP A 2 -0.34 -19.27 2.83
CA ASP A 2 -0.59 -18.79 4.19
C ASP A 2 0.04 -17.40 4.42
N HIS A 3 -0.74 -16.45 4.93
CA HIS A 3 -0.29 -15.09 5.22
C HIS A 3 0.43 -14.96 6.56
N ARG A 4 0.28 -15.95 7.46
CA ARG A 4 0.86 -15.94 8.81
C ARG A 4 2.25 -16.58 8.83
N TYR A 5 2.41 -17.77 8.25
CA TYR A 5 3.70 -18.49 8.20
C TYR A 5 4.39 -18.46 6.82
N GLY A 6 3.71 -17.99 5.77
CA GLY A 6 4.34 -17.72 4.47
C GLY A 6 5.13 -16.42 4.44
N SER A 7 5.73 -16.07 3.29
CA SER A 7 6.59 -14.87 3.13
C SER A 7 5.94 -13.57 3.65
N SER A 8 6.74 -12.73 4.33
CA SER A 8 6.36 -11.39 4.79
C SER A 8 5.95 -10.44 3.65
N LEU A 9 6.27 -10.79 2.40
CA LEU A 9 5.88 -10.06 1.20
C LEU A 9 4.43 -10.33 0.79
N GLY A 10 3.85 -11.47 1.17
CA GLY A 10 2.51 -11.87 0.75
C GLY A 10 1.43 -10.83 1.08
N PRO A 11 1.33 -10.33 2.32
CA PRO A 11 0.26 -9.41 2.70
C PRO A 11 0.22 -8.11 1.88
N THR A 12 1.36 -7.51 1.51
CA THR A 12 1.36 -6.25 0.74
C THR A 12 0.78 -6.43 -0.66
N PHE A 13 1.08 -7.55 -1.34
CA PHE A 13 0.46 -7.86 -2.64
C PHE A 13 -1.03 -8.16 -2.54
N HIS A 14 -1.47 -8.81 -1.46
CA HIS A 14 -2.90 -9.03 -1.22
C HIS A 14 -3.63 -7.73 -0.96
N ALA A 15 -3.00 -6.75 -0.29
CA ALA A 15 -3.56 -5.41 -0.13
C ALA A 15 -3.76 -4.70 -1.49
N ILE A 16 -2.76 -4.76 -2.38
CA ILE A 16 -2.87 -4.19 -3.74
C ILE A 16 -4.00 -4.87 -4.52
N LEU A 17 -4.08 -6.21 -4.50
CA LEU A 17 -5.11 -6.96 -5.21
C LEU A 17 -6.51 -6.65 -4.68
N ALA A 18 -6.68 -6.60 -3.36
CA ALA A 18 -7.95 -6.25 -2.73
C ALA A 18 -8.41 -4.83 -3.13
N CYS A 19 -7.50 -3.85 -3.21
CA CYS A 19 -7.83 -2.53 -3.76
C CYS A 19 -8.33 -2.63 -5.22
N ARG A 20 -7.67 -3.41 -6.08
CA ARG A 20 -8.08 -3.60 -7.48
C ARG A 20 -9.45 -4.26 -7.62
N LEU A 21 -9.82 -5.12 -6.67
CA LEU A 21 -11.13 -5.76 -6.58
C LEU A 21 -12.21 -4.87 -5.94
N GLY A 22 -11.88 -3.63 -5.56
CA GLY A 22 -12.84 -2.73 -4.91
C GLY A 22 -13.13 -3.09 -3.44
N MET A 23 -12.20 -3.77 -2.77
CA MET A 23 -12.31 -4.24 -1.39
C MET A 23 -11.32 -3.51 -0.47
N PRO A 24 -11.45 -2.18 -0.25
CA PRO A 24 -10.45 -1.39 0.46
C PRO A 24 -10.32 -1.75 1.95
N GLU A 25 -11.38 -2.24 2.59
CA GLU A 25 -11.31 -2.70 3.99
C GLU A 25 -10.48 -3.98 4.13
N VAL A 26 -10.69 -4.94 3.23
CA VAL A 26 -9.87 -6.16 3.17
C VAL A 26 -8.42 -5.82 2.81
N ALA A 27 -8.22 -4.84 1.93
CA ALA A 27 -6.89 -4.33 1.65
C ALA A 27 -6.21 -3.75 2.90
N TYR A 28 -6.96 -3.00 3.72
CA TYR A 28 -6.47 -2.44 4.97
C TYR A 28 -6.07 -3.52 5.98
N GLU A 29 -6.84 -4.60 6.11
CA GLU A 29 -6.44 -5.73 6.95
C GLU A 29 -5.09 -6.33 6.53
N HIS A 30 -4.91 -6.57 5.23
CA HIS A 30 -3.65 -7.09 4.69
C HIS A 30 -2.48 -6.11 4.85
N PHE A 31 -2.73 -4.82 4.66
CA PHE A 31 -1.76 -3.75 4.89
C PHE A 31 -1.31 -3.71 6.35
N MET A 32 -2.25 -3.79 7.30
CA MET A 32 -1.93 -3.82 8.74
C MET A 32 -1.20 -5.10 9.13
N ARG A 33 -1.51 -6.25 8.52
CA ARG A 33 -0.72 -7.48 8.72
C ARG A 33 0.74 -7.32 8.28
N ALA A 34 1.00 -6.59 7.19
CA ALA A 34 2.37 -6.27 6.78
C ALA A 34 3.04 -5.33 7.78
N ALA A 35 2.35 -4.24 8.15
CA ALA A 35 2.88 -3.24 9.09
C ALA A 35 3.25 -3.82 10.45
N SER A 36 2.43 -4.75 10.97
CA SER A 36 2.66 -5.38 12.26
C SER A 36 3.80 -6.40 12.26
N ALA A 37 4.30 -6.85 11.10
CA ALA A 37 5.32 -7.90 11.02
C ALA A 37 6.58 -7.53 11.81
N ASP A 38 7.12 -6.34 11.56
CA ASP A 38 8.30 -5.83 12.28
C ASP A 38 7.91 -5.02 13.51
N LEU A 39 6.87 -4.16 13.41
CA LEU A 39 6.49 -3.24 14.50
C LEU A 39 5.96 -3.94 15.75
N GLN A 40 5.35 -5.11 15.59
CA GLN A 40 4.79 -5.90 16.68
C GLN A 40 5.47 -7.27 16.81
N ASP A 41 6.57 -7.48 16.08
CA ASP A 41 7.25 -8.77 15.95
C ASP A 41 6.28 -9.94 15.75
N SER A 42 5.23 -9.75 14.93
CA SER A 42 4.13 -10.70 14.84
C SER A 42 4.53 -12.04 14.20
N ARG A 43 5.77 -12.13 13.71
CA ARG A 43 6.40 -13.31 13.11
C ARG A 43 7.49 -13.91 14.00
N GLY A 44 7.86 -13.24 15.10
CA GLY A 44 8.86 -13.70 16.07
C GLY A 44 10.31 -13.69 15.55
N ASN A 45 10.59 -12.90 14.51
CA ASN A 45 11.88 -12.88 13.82
C ASN A 45 12.32 -11.45 13.44
N ALA A 46 11.71 -10.40 14.00
CA ALA A 46 12.14 -9.02 13.76
C ALA A 46 13.57 -8.75 14.28
N ALA A 47 14.02 -9.50 15.29
CA ALA A 47 15.39 -9.43 15.81
C ALA A 47 16.45 -9.90 14.80
N ASP A 48 16.06 -10.73 13.82
CA ASP A 48 16.95 -11.21 12.75
C ASP A 48 17.17 -10.14 11.66
N GLY A 49 16.36 -9.07 11.69
CA GLY A 49 16.43 -7.95 10.77
C GLY A 49 15.06 -7.51 10.26
N ILE A 50 14.99 -6.29 9.72
CA ILE A 50 13.76 -5.75 9.14
C ILE A 50 13.38 -6.49 7.86
N HIS A 51 12.09 -6.73 7.64
CA HIS A 51 11.61 -7.30 6.39
C HIS A 51 11.60 -6.23 5.28
N GLY A 52 12.77 -5.85 4.76
CA GLY A 52 12.93 -4.72 3.84
C GLY A 52 12.07 -4.79 2.58
N ALA A 53 11.88 -5.97 2.00
CA ALA A 53 10.95 -6.16 0.88
C ALA A 53 9.49 -5.89 1.27
N SER A 54 9.09 -6.24 2.49
CA SER A 54 7.76 -5.93 3.02
C SER A 54 7.59 -4.43 3.22
N CYS A 55 8.59 -3.73 3.76
CA CYS A 55 8.57 -2.26 3.89
C CYS A 55 8.37 -1.56 2.54
N GLY A 56 9.12 -1.97 1.51
CA GLY A 56 8.92 -1.48 0.14
C GLY A 56 7.53 -1.80 -0.40
N GLY A 57 7.05 -3.03 -0.14
CA GLY A 57 5.70 -3.47 -0.49
C GLY A 57 4.60 -2.65 0.20
N MET A 58 4.81 -2.17 1.43
CA MET A 58 3.85 -1.32 2.13
C MET A 58 3.71 0.03 1.42
N TRP A 59 4.81 0.64 1.00
CA TRP A 59 4.75 1.87 0.19
C TRP A 59 4.00 1.62 -1.13
N GLN A 60 4.29 0.51 -1.81
CA GLN A 60 3.57 0.11 -3.02
C GLN A 60 2.07 -0.13 -2.77
N ALA A 61 1.69 -0.72 -1.65
CA ALA A 61 0.28 -0.91 -1.28
C ALA A 61 -0.45 0.44 -1.09
N VAL A 62 0.23 1.43 -0.52
CA VAL A 62 -0.29 2.81 -0.41
C VAL A 62 -0.48 3.45 -1.78
N VAL A 63 0.55 3.46 -2.62
CA VAL A 63 0.50 4.24 -3.87
C VAL A 63 -0.15 3.48 -5.04
N LEU A 64 0.14 2.19 -5.22
CA LEU A 64 -0.40 1.37 -6.32
C LEU A 64 -1.72 0.66 -5.94
N GLY A 65 -1.99 0.52 -4.64
CA GLY A 65 -3.23 -0.06 -4.12
C GLY A 65 -4.25 1.02 -3.75
N PHE A 66 -4.10 1.62 -2.57
CA PHE A 66 -5.10 2.54 -2.00
C PHE A 66 -5.26 3.83 -2.82
N ALA A 67 -4.17 4.44 -3.29
CA ALA A 67 -4.26 5.57 -4.22
C ALA A 67 -4.64 5.16 -5.65
N GLY A 68 -4.41 3.89 -5.99
CA GLY A 68 -4.65 3.36 -7.33
C GLY A 68 -3.82 4.07 -8.41
N LEU A 69 -2.62 4.52 -8.08
CA LEU A 69 -1.71 5.17 -9.03
C LEU A 69 -1.34 4.18 -10.14
N GLN A 70 -1.55 4.61 -11.38
CA GLN A 70 -1.05 3.94 -12.58
C GLN A 70 -0.21 4.94 -13.37
N LEU A 71 0.98 4.50 -13.76
CA LEU A 71 1.97 5.29 -14.49
C LEU A 71 2.06 4.74 -15.91
N SER A 72 2.02 5.62 -16.90
CA SER A 72 2.54 5.39 -18.24
C SER A 72 3.62 6.42 -18.54
N ASP A 73 4.29 6.34 -19.69
CA ASP A 73 5.38 7.27 -20.00
C ASP A 73 4.91 8.73 -20.03
N GLU A 74 3.73 9.01 -20.59
CA GLU A 74 3.22 10.38 -20.82
C GLU A 74 2.29 10.94 -19.74
N ARG A 75 1.73 10.07 -18.89
CA ARG A 75 0.72 10.47 -17.92
C ARG A 75 0.68 9.54 -16.72
N TYR A 76 0.05 10.03 -15.66
CA TYR A 76 -0.38 9.21 -14.54
C TYR A 76 -1.89 9.38 -14.32
N ILE A 77 -2.51 8.35 -13.78
CA ILE A 77 -3.90 8.41 -13.30
C ILE A 77 -3.98 7.85 -11.88
N VAL A 78 -5.02 8.25 -11.16
CA VAL A 78 -5.35 7.71 -9.85
C VAL A 78 -6.79 7.22 -9.83
N ASN A 79 -7.03 6.12 -9.13
CA ASN A 79 -8.36 5.59 -8.87
C ASN A 79 -8.44 5.21 -7.38
N PRO A 80 -8.68 6.18 -6.48
CA PRO A 80 -8.57 5.97 -5.05
C PRO A 80 -9.57 4.92 -4.54
N ARG A 81 -9.06 3.99 -3.75
CA ARG A 81 -9.80 2.95 -3.01
C ARG A 81 -9.42 3.06 -1.55
N LEU A 82 -9.86 4.14 -0.91
CA LEU A 82 -9.51 4.41 0.49
C LEU A 82 -10.42 3.59 1.42
N PRO A 83 -9.90 3.05 2.53
CA PRO A 83 -10.73 2.54 3.62
C PRO A 83 -11.63 3.66 4.17
N SER A 84 -12.82 3.30 4.66
CA SER A 84 -13.84 4.24 5.14
C SER A 84 -13.35 5.16 6.26
N HIS A 85 -12.45 4.67 7.12
CA HIS A 85 -11.87 5.45 8.21
C HIS A 85 -10.73 6.38 7.77
N TRP A 86 -10.19 6.24 6.54
CA TRP A 86 -9.19 7.15 6.01
C TRP A 86 -9.86 8.41 5.49
N LYS A 87 -9.51 9.56 6.08
CA LYS A 87 -10.03 10.88 5.65
C LYS A 87 -9.28 11.46 4.46
N ARG A 88 -7.97 11.18 4.40
CA ARG A 88 -7.06 11.76 3.42
C ARG A 88 -5.84 10.87 3.26
N LEU A 89 -5.37 10.73 2.03
CA LEU A 89 -4.06 10.15 1.70
C LEU A 89 -3.24 11.19 0.94
N SER A 90 -1.98 11.40 1.32
CA SER A 90 -1.08 12.29 0.58
C SER A 90 0.30 11.66 0.45
N PHE A 91 0.90 11.80 -0.73
CA PHE A 91 2.23 11.32 -1.03
C PHE A 91 2.81 12.10 -2.22
N SER A 92 4.11 11.93 -2.44
CA SER A 92 4.79 12.46 -3.61
C SER A 92 5.46 11.34 -4.39
N PHE A 93 5.62 11.54 -5.69
CA PHE A 93 6.40 10.65 -6.56
C PHE A 93 7.05 11.47 -7.68
N LEU A 94 8.03 10.87 -8.36
CA LEU A 94 8.64 11.45 -9.53
C LEU A 94 7.97 10.92 -10.79
N HIS A 95 7.59 11.81 -11.69
CA HIS A 95 7.07 11.48 -13.01
C HIS A 95 7.81 12.32 -14.04
N GLN A 96 8.50 11.66 -14.97
CA GLN A 96 9.37 12.33 -15.95
C GLN A 96 10.40 13.31 -15.33
N GLY A 97 10.94 12.97 -14.15
CA GLY A 97 11.89 13.82 -13.42
C GLY A 97 11.26 14.93 -12.59
N GLU A 98 9.97 15.21 -12.77
CA GLU A 98 9.23 16.23 -12.01
C GLU A 98 8.59 15.64 -10.76
N LYS A 99 8.63 16.39 -9.66
CA LYS A 99 7.99 16.00 -8.40
C LYS A 99 6.50 16.33 -8.45
N VAL A 100 5.69 15.29 -8.37
CA VAL A 100 4.23 15.39 -8.24
C VAL A 100 3.86 15.20 -6.78
N ASN A 101 2.98 16.06 -6.26
CA ASN A 101 2.35 15.90 -4.96
C ASN A 101 0.87 15.59 -5.17
N LEU A 102 0.37 14.54 -4.53
CA LEU A 102 -1.04 14.18 -4.60
C LEU A 102 -1.68 14.23 -3.22
N VAL A 103 -2.92 14.70 -3.20
CA VAL A 103 -3.82 14.61 -2.05
C VAL A 103 -5.13 13.97 -2.51
N LEU A 104 -5.48 12.86 -1.89
CA LEU A 104 -6.65 12.06 -2.22
C LEU A 104 -7.61 12.02 -1.04
N SER A 105 -8.90 12.07 -1.34
CA SER A 105 -10.00 11.89 -0.39
C SER A 105 -11.10 11.05 -1.04
N HIS A 106 -12.11 10.66 -0.26
CA HIS A 106 -13.31 9.97 -0.80
C HIS A 106 -14.10 10.80 -1.82
N HIS A 107 -13.92 12.13 -1.84
CA HIS A 107 -14.68 13.05 -2.68
C HIS A 107 -13.92 13.57 -3.90
N GLY A 108 -12.67 13.14 -4.10
CA GLY A 108 -11.84 13.56 -5.23
C GLY A 108 -10.35 13.68 -4.91
N SER A 109 -9.58 14.06 -5.92
CA SER A 109 -8.14 14.29 -5.88
C SER A 109 -7.81 15.77 -6.13
N THR A 110 -6.83 16.30 -5.41
CA THR A 110 -6.22 17.62 -5.64
C THR A 110 -4.71 17.50 -5.71
#